data_AF-A0A9J6GH63-F1
#
_entry.id   AF-A0A9J6GH63-F1
#
_cell.length_a   1.000
_cell.length_b   1.000
_cell.length_c   1.000
_cell.angle_alpha   90.00
_cell.angle_beta   90.00
_cell.angle_gamma   90.00
#
_symmetry.space_group_name_H-M   'P 1'
#
loop_
_entity.id
_entity.type
_entity.pdbx_description
1 polymer ?
#
loop_
_entity_poly.entity_id
_entity_poly.type
_entity_poly.pdbx_seq_one_letter_code
_entity_poly.pdbx_strand_id
1 'polypeptide(L)'
;MGTFVTSAIVFNLRLFDKYKGTAVGFTFIAWAAGGMYGPAVFTYFHSAYGFNGALLLTGGLLWHSVPLSMLLRNPDFLTPKCLSILRRKLSAKVLEKSVKSDVDATSISPQKESESTALFHEEITSNGTLKIPTQAMNPPSSKLKATESLVEGLKKSNNANGALRQGQDQEAARSVFKAPGFYVCMFATMVGEYSLLSFGTTIVDFAVGKGIALNIAMNLVTSTSVGQLIGRLFLVPLSDLCPASRWPLYATSYVLIALCILATPYVGTIGAILALRVAESASQGFAASVRGILLAQLLGVDAVAFCTGLFGAAMVPVWLTNPRIIGECTFPVRYS
;
A
#
# COMPACT_ATOMS: atom_id res chain seq x y z
N MET A 1 1.11 -8.91 9.30
CA MET A 1 0.38 -8.53 8.07
C MET A 1 0.28 -7.01 7.88
N GLY A 2 -0.26 -6.25 8.84
CA GLY A 2 -0.53 -4.81 8.67
C GLY A 2 0.69 -3.98 8.24
N THR A 3 1.86 -4.18 8.87
CA THR A 3 3.09 -3.40 8.60
C THR A 3 3.61 -3.56 7.17
N PHE A 4 3.53 -4.76 6.60
CA PHE A 4 3.99 -5.03 5.23
C PHE A 4 3.08 -4.32 4.22
N VAL A 5 1.76 -4.47 4.39
CA VAL A 5 0.77 -3.84 3.50
C VAL A 5 0.86 -2.32 3.58
N THR A 6 0.99 -1.74 4.77
CA THR A 6 1.15 -0.28 4.92
C THR A 6 2.45 0.21 4.30
N SER A 7 3.55 -0.53 4.47
CA SER A 7 4.84 -0.15 3.87
C SER A 7 4.77 -0.17 2.34
N ALA A 8 4.13 -1.19 1.77
CA ALA A 8 3.92 -1.28 0.33
C ALA A 8 3.04 -0.12 -0.19
N ILE A 9 1.96 0.24 0.52
CA ILE A 9 1.10 1.37 0.14
C ILE A 9 1.89 2.68 0.18
N VAL A 10 2.59 2.98 1.28
CA VAL A 10 3.39 4.20 1.42
C VAL A 10 4.49 4.25 0.36
N PHE A 11 5.14 3.13 0.06
CA PHE A 11 6.12 3.03 -1.00
C PHE A 11 5.51 3.38 -2.37
N ASN A 12 4.36 2.80 -2.73
CA ASN A 12 3.67 3.10 -3.99
C ASN A 12 3.22 4.57 -4.07
N LEU A 13 2.72 5.14 -2.97
CA LEU A 13 2.29 6.53 -2.89
C LEU A 13 3.46 7.52 -3.05
N ARG A 14 4.68 7.12 -2.67
CA ARG A 14 5.92 7.90 -2.87
C ARG A 14 6.55 7.67 -4.25
N LEU A 15 6.35 6.50 -4.86
CA LEU A 15 6.94 6.15 -6.15
C LEU A 15 6.18 6.77 -7.33
N PHE A 16 4.84 6.84 -7.24
CA PHE A 16 3.99 7.33 -8.33
C PHE A 16 3.28 8.63 -7.95
N ASP A 17 3.38 9.65 -8.81
CA ASP A 17 2.64 10.91 -8.61
C ASP A 17 1.24 10.90 -9.25
N LYS A 18 1.13 10.35 -10.47
CA LYS A 18 -0.09 10.42 -11.29
C LYS A 18 -1.03 9.21 -11.17
N TYR A 19 -0.50 8.00 -10.97
CA TYR A 19 -1.27 6.74 -10.94
C TYR A 19 -1.23 6.06 -9.57
N LYS A 20 -1.39 6.87 -8.51
CA LYS A 20 -1.35 6.40 -7.11
C LYS A 20 -2.38 5.31 -6.84
N GLY A 21 -3.60 5.47 -7.34
CA GLY A 21 -4.68 4.50 -7.13
C GLY A 21 -4.44 3.20 -7.86
N THR A 22 -4.07 3.25 -9.14
CA THR A 22 -3.74 2.03 -9.91
C THR A 22 -2.59 1.24 -9.28
N ALA A 23 -1.52 1.91 -8.81
CA ALA A 23 -0.38 1.24 -8.19
C ALA A 23 -0.74 0.58 -6.85
N VAL A 24 -1.50 1.28 -6.00
CA VAL A 24 -2.04 0.71 -4.75
C VAL A 24 -3.00 -0.43 -5.06
N GLY A 25 -3.87 -0.28 -6.05
CA GLY A 25 -4.80 -1.29 -6.54
C GLY A 25 -4.08 -2.57 -6.95
N PHE A 26 -2.95 -2.48 -7.65
CA PHE A 26 -2.14 -3.64 -8.04
C PHE A 26 -1.58 -4.42 -6.83
N THR A 27 -1.16 -3.71 -5.78
CA THR A 27 -0.73 -4.34 -4.52
C THR A 27 -1.87 -5.16 -3.90
N PHE A 28 -3.09 -4.65 -3.96
CA PHE A 28 -4.28 -5.36 -3.49
C PHE A 28 -4.77 -6.44 -4.47
N ILE A 29 -4.49 -6.35 -5.77
CA ILE A 29 -4.80 -7.44 -6.73
C ILE A 29 -4.05 -8.71 -6.33
N ALA A 30 -2.77 -8.59 -5.95
CA ALA A 30 -1.98 -9.72 -5.45
C ALA A 30 -2.63 -10.38 -4.21
N TRP A 31 -3.23 -9.59 -3.32
CA TRP A 31 -3.99 -10.10 -2.17
C TRP A 31 -5.22 -10.92 -2.60
N ALA A 32 -6.03 -10.39 -3.53
CA ALA A 32 -7.22 -11.09 -4.00
C ALA A 32 -6.87 -12.37 -4.75
N ALA A 33 -5.82 -12.35 -5.59
CA ALA A 33 -5.30 -13.53 -6.25
C ALA A 33 -4.86 -14.61 -5.26
N GLY A 34 -4.18 -14.22 -4.17
CA GLY A 34 -3.85 -15.13 -3.07
C GLY A 34 -5.08 -15.80 -2.45
N GLY A 35 -6.19 -15.08 -2.30
CA GLY A 35 -7.45 -15.64 -1.83
C GLY A 35 -8.11 -16.63 -2.80
N MET A 36 -7.96 -16.43 -4.11
CA MET A 36 -8.52 -17.33 -5.14
C MET A 36 -7.73 -18.62 -5.28
N TYR A 37 -6.40 -18.49 -5.44
CA TYR A 37 -5.54 -19.64 -5.73
C TYR A 37 -5.03 -20.32 -4.47
N GLY A 38 -4.99 -19.60 -3.33
CA GLY A 38 -4.48 -20.09 -2.07
C GLY A 38 -5.10 -21.42 -1.64
N PRO A 39 -6.44 -21.54 -1.56
CA PRO A 39 -7.10 -22.79 -1.19
C PRO A 39 -6.76 -23.94 -2.14
N ALA A 40 -6.80 -23.72 -3.47
CA ALA A 40 -6.50 -24.76 -4.45
C ALA A 40 -5.05 -25.25 -4.35
N VAL A 41 -4.09 -24.32 -4.28
CA VAL A 41 -2.66 -24.64 -4.11
C VAL A 41 -2.41 -25.35 -2.78
N PHE A 42 -3.06 -24.91 -1.70
CA PHE A 42 -2.95 -25.54 -0.39
C PHE A 42 -3.52 -26.97 -0.40
N THR A 43 -4.69 -27.19 -1.02
CA THR A 43 -5.27 -28.54 -1.15
C THR A 43 -4.38 -29.48 -1.96
N TYR A 44 -3.71 -28.97 -3.00
CA TYR A 44 -2.73 -29.73 -3.77
C TYR A 44 -1.53 -30.16 -2.91
N PHE A 45 -0.91 -29.23 -2.19
CA PHE A 45 0.20 -29.56 -1.27
C PHE A 45 -0.23 -30.49 -0.14
N HIS A 46 -1.44 -30.30 0.39
CA HIS A 46 -2.00 -31.16 1.41
C HIS A 46 -2.15 -32.61 0.91
N SER A 47 -2.62 -32.80 -0.32
CA SER A 47 -2.78 -34.13 -0.93
C SER A 47 -1.46 -34.83 -1.22
N ALA A 48 -0.40 -34.08 -1.57
CA ALA A 48 0.88 -34.64 -1.98
C ALA A 48 1.86 -34.86 -0.81
N TYR A 49 1.90 -33.95 0.17
CA TYR A 49 2.91 -33.93 1.24
C TYR A 49 2.32 -34.03 2.65
N GLY A 50 1.00 -34.19 2.75
CA GLY A 50 0.27 -34.12 4.01
C GLY A 50 0.20 -32.70 4.58
N PHE A 51 -0.53 -32.54 5.68
CA PHE A 51 -0.76 -31.23 6.31
C PHE A 51 0.53 -30.55 6.78
N ASN A 52 1.42 -31.30 7.46
CA ASN A 52 2.68 -30.75 7.96
C ASN A 52 3.62 -30.34 6.81
N GLY A 53 3.67 -31.11 5.72
CA GLY A 53 4.45 -30.77 4.54
C GLY A 53 3.93 -29.53 3.81
N ALA A 54 2.61 -29.39 3.69
CA ALA A 54 1.99 -28.21 3.10
C ALA A 54 2.29 -26.92 3.90
N LEU A 55 2.27 -26.99 5.24
CA LEU A 55 2.66 -25.87 6.10
C LEU A 55 4.14 -25.51 5.94
N LEU A 56 5.03 -26.50 5.83
CA LEU A 56 6.46 -26.26 5.65
C LEU A 56 6.75 -25.58 4.29
N LEU A 57 6.09 -26.04 3.22
CA LEU A 57 6.24 -25.48 1.87
C LEU A 57 5.69 -24.05 1.76
N THR A 58 4.50 -23.80 2.31
CA THR A 58 3.91 -22.45 2.33
C THR A 58 4.72 -21.48 3.21
N GLY A 59 5.24 -21.96 4.33
CA GLY A 59 6.19 -21.22 5.16
C GLY A 59 7.49 -20.89 4.41
N GLY A 60 8.11 -21.88 3.74
CA GLY A 60 9.31 -21.67 2.94
C GLY A 60 9.10 -20.65 1.81
N LEU A 61 7.96 -20.71 1.13
CA LEU A 61 7.57 -19.74 0.11
C LEU A 61 7.45 -18.32 0.70
N LEU A 62 6.89 -18.20 1.91
CA LEU A 62 6.80 -16.92 2.61
C LEU A 62 8.18 -16.36 2.97
N TRP A 63 9.17 -17.20 3.29
CA TRP A 63 10.53 -16.76 3.59
C TRP A 63 11.23 -16.10 2.41
N HIS A 64 10.87 -16.43 1.16
CA HIS A 64 11.38 -15.73 -0.02
C HIS A 64 11.01 -14.24 -0.04
N SER A 65 9.98 -13.80 0.70
CA SER A 65 9.66 -12.38 0.85
C SER A 65 10.73 -11.56 1.59
N VAL A 66 11.58 -12.20 2.41
CA VAL A 66 12.63 -11.54 3.19
C VAL A 66 13.74 -10.96 2.31
N PRO A 67 14.42 -11.73 1.42
CA PRO A 67 15.43 -11.18 0.53
C PRO A 67 14.83 -10.15 -0.45
N LEU A 68 13.59 -10.36 -0.92
CA LEU A 68 12.89 -9.39 -1.76
C LEU A 68 12.69 -8.05 -1.02
N SER A 69 12.31 -8.10 0.26
CA SER A 69 12.14 -6.90 1.09
C SER A 69 13.48 -6.20 1.36
N MET A 70 14.57 -6.96 1.51
CA MET A 70 15.91 -6.39 1.63
C MET A 70 16.39 -5.72 0.34
N LEU A 71 16.02 -6.26 -0.83
CA LEU A 71 16.36 -5.69 -2.13
C LEU A 71 15.69 -4.32 -2.36
N LEU A 72 14.47 -4.13 -1.85
CA LEU A 72 13.75 -2.84 -1.91
C LEU A 72 14.46 -1.71 -1.14
N ARG A 73 15.41 -2.02 -0.25
CA ARG A 73 16.21 -1.02 0.48
C ARG A 73 17.16 -0.24 -0.44
N ASN A 74 17.55 -0.81 -1.58
CA ASN A 74 18.45 -0.18 -2.55
C ASN A 74 17.71 0.04 -3.89
N PRO A 75 16.96 1.15 -4.04
CA PRO A 75 16.19 1.43 -5.25
C PRO A 75 17.06 1.59 -6.51
N ASP A 76 18.37 1.82 -6.34
CA ASP A 76 19.32 1.98 -7.44
C ASP A 76 19.49 0.71 -8.30
N PHE A 77 19.22 -0.48 -7.73
CA PHE A 77 19.25 -1.75 -8.47
C PHE A 77 17.97 -2.03 -9.26
N LEU A 78 16.82 -1.49 -8.80
CA LEU A 78 15.51 -1.68 -9.41
C LEU A 78 15.16 -0.59 -10.42
N THR A 79 15.97 0.46 -10.51
CA THR A 79 15.83 1.50 -11.53
C THR A 79 16.64 1.08 -12.75
N PRO A 80 16.04 0.48 -13.81
CA PRO A 80 16.77 0.29 -15.05
C PRO A 80 17.26 1.67 -15.50
N LYS A 81 18.50 1.74 -16.03
CA LYS A 81 19.11 3.00 -16.53
C LYS A 81 18.19 3.81 -17.45
N CYS A 82 17.20 3.16 -18.08
CA CYS A 82 16.16 3.80 -18.88
C CYS A 82 15.18 4.70 -18.07
N LEU A 83 14.82 4.31 -16.85
CA LEU A 83 13.80 5.00 -16.03
C LEU A 83 14.38 6.25 -15.36
N SER A 84 15.68 6.26 -15.05
CA SER A 84 16.40 7.46 -14.59
C SER A 84 16.54 8.51 -15.70
N ILE A 85 16.68 8.09 -16.96
CA ILE A 85 16.68 8.99 -18.13
C ILE A 85 15.28 9.60 -18.34
N LEU A 86 14.21 8.80 -18.24
CA LEU A 86 12.83 9.31 -18.31
C LEU A 86 12.50 10.25 -17.14
N ARG A 87 12.95 9.95 -15.92
CA ARG A 87 12.79 10.83 -14.76
C ARG A 87 13.52 12.16 -14.93
N ARG A 88 14.75 12.15 -15.47
CA ARG A 88 15.49 13.37 -15.82
C ARG A 88 14.78 14.17 -16.92
N LYS A 89 14.27 13.51 -17.96
CA LYS A 89 13.51 14.16 -19.03
C LYS A 89 12.18 14.74 -18.55
N LEU A 90 11.49 14.07 -17.63
CA LEU A 90 10.24 14.54 -17.06
C LEU A 90 10.49 15.71 -16.10
N SER A 91 11.52 15.63 -15.26
CA SER A 91 11.92 16.72 -14.37
C SER A 91 12.40 17.95 -15.15
N ALA A 92 13.14 17.75 -16.26
CA ALA A 92 13.55 18.83 -17.16
C ALA A 92 12.34 19.50 -17.83
N LYS A 93 11.34 18.73 -18.30
CA LYS A 93 10.10 19.28 -18.87
C LYS A 93 9.23 20.02 -17.85
N VAL A 94 9.21 19.58 -16.59
CA VAL A 94 8.47 20.27 -15.51
C VAL A 94 9.18 21.56 -15.12
N LEU A 95 10.51 21.56 -15.03
CA LEU A 95 11.32 22.77 -14.84
C LEU A 95 11.14 23.76 -16.01
N GLU A 96 11.16 23.28 -17.25
CA GLU A 96 10.99 24.12 -18.45
C GLU A 96 9.58 24.73 -18.53
N LYS A 97 8.56 24.01 -18.04
CA LYS A 97 7.18 24.51 -17.93
C LYS A 97 7.00 25.49 -16.77
N SER A 98 7.73 25.32 -15.66
CA SER A 98 7.78 26.28 -14.56
C SER A 98 8.45 27.58 -14.99
N VAL A 99 9.57 27.51 -15.72
CA VAL A 99 10.32 28.67 -16.19
C VAL A 99 9.53 29.45 -17.26
N LYS A 100 8.82 28.78 -18.17
CA LYS A 100 7.95 29.48 -19.14
C LYS A 100 6.72 30.16 -18.51
N SER A 101 6.24 29.66 -17.37
CA SER A 101 5.11 30.28 -16.66
C SER A 101 5.52 31.53 -15.86
N ASP A 102 6.77 31.61 -15.39
CA ASP A 102 7.29 32.77 -14.67
C ASP A 102 7.78 33.89 -15.60
N VAL A 103 8.20 33.56 -16.84
CA VAL A 103 8.70 34.54 -17.82
C VAL A 103 7.56 35.35 -18.47
N ASP A 104 6.36 34.80 -18.63
CA ASP A 104 5.21 35.54 -19.19
C ASP A 104 4.57 36.53 -18.20
N ALA A 105 4.91 36.45 -16.90
CA ALA A 105 4.34 37.32 -15.86
C ALA A 105 5.16 38.59 -15.57
N THR A 106 6.36 38.75 -16.14
CA THR A 106 7.24 39.89 -15.81
C THR A 106 7.88 40.49 -17.06
N SER A 107 7.16 41.36 -17.76
CA SER A 107 7.68 42.16 -18.88
C SER A 107 7.38 43.65 -18.74
N ILE A 108 8.17 44.38 -17.93
CA ILE A 108 8.48 45.81 -18.11
C ILE A 108 9.94 46.06 -17.67
N SER A 109 10.70 46.76 -18.52
CA SER A 109 12.16 47.04 -18.50
C SER A 109 12.55 48.31 -17.68
N PRO A 110 13.79 48.87 -17.77
CA PRO A 110 15.10 48.37 -17.31
C PRO A 110 15.89 49.41 -16.46
N GLN A 111 16.84 49.01 -15.59
CA GLN A 111 18.00 49.87 -15.25
C GLN A 111 19.15 49.17 -14.47
N LYS A 112 20.31 49.10 -15.17
CA LYS A 112 21.72 49.45 -14.81
C LYS A 112 22.52 48.81 -13.64
N GLU A 113 23.80 48.59 -14.01
CA GLU A 113 25.09 48.54 -13.24
C GLU A 113 25.42 47.27 -12.44
N SER A 114 26.39 46.46 -12.93
CA SER A 114 27.84 46.45 -12.59
C SER A 114 28.08 45.52 -11.38
N GLU A 115 29.02 44.58 -11.29
CA GLU A 115 30.32 44.38 -11.93
C GLU A 115 30.86 42.98 -11.54
N SER A 116 31.84 42.51 -12.31
CA SER A 116 32.87 41.53 -11.93
C SER A 116 32.56 40.02 -12.01
N THR A 117 32.68 39.52 -13.24
CA THR A 117 33.77 38.61 -13.69
C THR A 117 34.88 38.35 -12.64
N ALA A 118 35.50 37.17 -12.49
CA ALA A 118 36.04 36.34 -13.57
C ALA A 118 36.75 35.07 -13.01
N LEU A 119 36.87 34.06 -13.88
CA LEU A 119 37.99 33.09 -14.02
C LEU A 119 38.06 31.91 -13.01
N PHE A 120 38.29 30.65 -13.40
CA PHE A 120 39.10 30.11 -14.50
C PHE A 120 38.52 28.81 -15.10
N HIS A 121 38.70 28.71 -16.42
CA HIS A 121 38.60 27.55 -17.31
C HIS A 121 39.87 26.68 -17.14
N GLU A 122 39.81 25.34 -17.27
CA GLU A 122 40.41 24.53 -18.37
C GLU A 122 41.48 23.58 -17.78
N GLU A 123 41.91 22.44 -18.33
CA GLU A 123 41.33 21.24 -18.98
C GLU A 123 42.54 20.25 -19.19
N ILE A 124 42.29 18.92 -19.34
CA ILE A 124 43.15 17.89 -20.04
C ILE A 124 44.52 17.51 -19.38
N THR A 125 45.07 16.28 -19.31
CA THR A 125 44.84 14.90 -19.82
C THR A 125 45.73 13.86 -19.10
N SER A 126 45.29 12.59 -19.14
CA SER A 126 46.02 11.34 -19.45
C SER A 126 47.45 11.05 -18.94
N ASN A 127 47.64 9.91 -18.24
CA ASN A 127 48.44 8.74 -18.69
C ASN A 127 48.58 7.67 -17.58
N GLY A 128 48.47 6.40 -17.97
CA GLY A 128 48.52 5.25 -17.06
C GLY A 128 49.92 4.89 -16.54
N THR A 129 49.98 3.98 -15.57
CA THR A 129 50.68 2.67 -15.62
C THR A 129 50.73 2.07 -14.21
N LEU A 130 50.34 0.80 -14.12
CA LEU A 130 50.38 -0.07 -12.96
C LEU A 130 51.82 -0.25 -12.42
N LYS A 131 52.06 0.02 -11.13
CA LYS A 131 53.20 -0.54 -10.37
C LYS A 131 52.78 -0.85 -8.93
N ILE A 132 52.75 -2.14 -8.61
CA ILE A 132 52.90 -2.69 -7.26
C ILE A 132 54.35 -3.15 -7.17
N PRO A 133 55.11 -2.74 -6.14
CA PRO A 133 55.60 -3.75 -5.20
C PRO A 133 55.57 -3.31 -3.73
N THR A 134 54.94 -4.17 -2.92
CA THR A 134 55.45 -4.78 -1.68
C THR A 134 56.41 -3.97 -0.81
N GLN A 135 55.96 -3.53 0.38
CA GLN A 135 56.65 -3.82 1.65
C GLN A 135 55.73 -3.57 2.85
N ALA A 136 55.82 -4.50 3.80
CA ALA A 136 55.07 -4.55 5.05
C ALA A 136 55.59 -3.53 6.09
N MET A 137 54.77 -3.35 7.13
CA MET A 137 55.10 -2.86 8.49
C MET A 137 54.52 -1.47 8.86
N ASN A 138 53.64 -1.51 9.88
CA ASN A 138 53.02 -0.46 10.70
C ASN A 138 51.76 0.25 10.15
N PRO A 139 50.56 0.07 10.79
CA PRO A 139 49.45 0.97 10.54
C PRO A 139 49.75 2.34 11.18
N PRO A 140 49.68 3.45 10.44
CA PRO A 140 49.88 4.77 11.01
C PRO A 140 48.65 5.12 11.87
N SER A 141 48.88 5.32 13.17
CA SER A 141 47.92 5.70 14.22
C SER A 141 47.09 6.96 13.93
N SER A 142 47.41 7.70 12.87
CA SER A 142 46.67 8.88 12.41
C SER A 142 45.42 8.56 11.59
N LYS A 143 45.39 7.43 10.85
CA LYS A 143 44.21 7.03 10.06
C LYS A 143 43.08 6.46 10.91
N LEU A 144 43.41 5.90 12.09
CA LEU A 144 42.44 5.35 13.04
C LEU A 144 41.63 6.46 13.72
N LYS A 145 42.30 7.55 14.13
CA LYS A 145 41.62 8.73 14.71
C LYS A 145 40.74 9.47 13.71
N ALA A 146 41.15 9.54 12.45
CA ALA A 146 40.38 10.15 11.37
C ALA A 146 39.16 9.31 10.96
N THR A 147 39.23 7.98 11.11
CA THR A 147 38.08 7.10 10.87
C THR A 147 37.12 7.08 12.05
N GLU A 148 37.60 7.13 13.29
CA GLU A 148 36.76 7.27 14.49
C GLU A 148 35.98 8.58 14.51
N SER A 149 36.62 9.71 14.15
CA SER A 149 35.94 11.01 14.09
C SER A 149 34.89 11.09 12.98
N LEU A 150 35.12 10.43 11.84
CA LEU A 150 34.15 10.28 10.76
C LEU A 150 32.97 9.39 11.17
N VAL A 151 33.24 8.30 11.89
CA VAL A 151 32.21 7.38 12.42
C VAL A 151 31.38 8.07 13.50
N GLU A 152 31.98 8.86 14.40
CA GLU A 152 31.25 9.68 15.36
C GLU A 152 30.40 10.77 14.68
N GLY A 153 30.95 11.42 13.65
CA GLY A 153 30.22 12.41 12.84
C GLY A 153 28.99 11.80 12.17
N LEU A 154 29.12 10.61 11.58
CA LEU A 154 28.01 9.87 10.98
C LEU A 154 26.99 9.42 12.03
N LYS A 155 27.44 8.96 13.21
CA LYS A 155 26.56 8.54 14.31
C LYS A 155 25.77 9.72 14.87
N LYS A 156 26.41 10.88 15.02
CA LYS A 156 25.78 12.13 15.50
C LYS A 156 24.80 12.70 14.47
N SER A 157 25.15 12.68 13.18
CA SER A 157 24.26 13.06 12.07
C SER A 157 23.04 12.13 11.98
N ASN A 158 23.25 10.82 12.11
CA ASN A 158 22.16 9.84 12.09
C ASN A 158 21.22 10.00 13.31
N ASN A 159 21.77 10.27 14.50
CA ASN A 159 20.99 10.52 15.70
C ASN A 159 20.22 11.85 15.62
N ALA A 160 20.82 12.91 15.07
CA ALA A 160 20.15 14.20 14.85
C ALA A 160 19.01 14.07 13.82
N ASN A 161 19.24 13.34 12.72
CA ASN A 161 18.20 13.02 11.75
C ASN A 161 17.10 12.14 12.35
N GLY A 162 17.44 11.22 13.26
CA GLY A 162 16.48 10.41 14.00
C GLY A 162 15.59 11.27 14.91
N ALA A 163 16.18 12.18 15.68
CA ALA A 163 15.44 13.07 16.58
C ALA A 163 14.55 14.07 15.82
N LEU A 164 15.04 14.63 14.70
CA LEU A 164 14.24 15.49 13.82
C LEU A 164 13.06 14.75 13.19
N ARG A 165 13.28 13.52 12.70
CA ARG A 165 12.19 12.67 12.17
C ARG A 165 11.17 12.31 13.26
N GLN A 166 11.65 12.01 14.47
CA GLN A 166 10.78 11.69 15.60
C GLN A 166 9.93 12.88 16.03
N GLY A 167 10.48 14.10 15.99
CA GLY A 167 9.73 15.34 16.22
C GLY A 167 8.67 15.59 15.14
N GLN A 168 9.02 15.41 13.87
CA GLN A 168 8.08 15.53 12.74
C GLN A 168 6.94 14.50 12.81
N ASP A 169 7.25 13.24 13.13
CA ASP A 169 6.25 12.18 13.28
C ASP A 169 5.29 12.46 14.45
N GLN A 170 5.79 13.07 15.54
CA GLN A 170 4.98 13.43 16.71
C GLN A 170 4.05 14.62 16.44
N GLU A 171 4.51 15.61 15.67
CA GLU A 171 3.68 16.74 15.23
C GLU A 171 2.62 16.29 14.22
N ALA A 172 2.98 15.41 13.28
CA ALA A 172 2.04 14.79 12.36
C ALA A 172 0.98 13.96 13.11
N ALA A 173 1.37 13.17 14.11
CA ALA A 173 0.41 12.43 14.93
C ALA A 173 -0.58 13.35 15.65
N ARG A 174 -0.09 14.47 16.22
CA ARG A 174 -0.95 15.46 16.90
C ARG A 174 -1.89 16.20 15.95
N SER A 175 -1.48 16.44 14.71
CA SER A 175 -2.35 17.08 13.71
C SER A 175 -3.44 16.14 13.20
N VAL A 176 -3.16 14.84 13.10
CA VAL A 176 -4.13 13.79 12.71
C VAL A 176 -5.33 13.75 13.66
N PHE A 177 -5.09 13.78 14.97
CA PHE A 177 -6.17 13.74 15.98
C PHE A 177 -7.08 14.98 15.96
N LYS A 178 -6.66 16.08 15.33
CA LYS A 178 -7.48 17.30 15.23
C LYS A 178 -8.39 17.33 14.00
N ALA A 179 -8.20 16.41 13.05
CA ALA A 179 -8.96 16.41 11.80
C ALA A 179 -10.25 15.57 11.92
N PRO A 180 -11.46 16.17 11.92
CA PRO A 180 -12.71 15.41 12.07
C PRO A 180 -12.95 14.42 10.91
N GLY A 181 -12.49 14.74 9.70
CA GLY A 181 -12.62 13.85 8.54
C GLY A 181 -11.88 12.51 8.68
N PHE A 182 -10.82 12.47 9.49
CA PHE A 182 -10.09 11.23 9.79
C PHE A 182 -11.00 10.22 10.51
N TYR A 183 -11.69 10.64 11.56
CA TYR A 183 -12.56 9.77 12.35
C TYR A 183 -13.72 9.22 11.53
N VAL A 184 -14.33 10.04 10.67
CA VAL A 184 -15.40 9.61 9.77
C VAL A 184 -14.91 8.53 8.80
N CYS A 185 -13.75 8.76 8.18
CA CYS A 185 -13.15 7.79 7.26
C CYS A 185 -12.75 6.48 7.99
N MET A 186 -12.22 6.59 9.21
CA MET A 186 -11.88 5.42 10.04
C MET A 186 -13.11 4.60 10.39
N PHE A 187 -14.16 5.24 10.90
CA PHE A 187 -15.40 4.57 11.26
C PHE A 187 -16.04 3.89 10.05
N ALA A 188 -16.16 4.58 8.92
CA ALA A 188 -16.68 4.00 7.67
C ALA A 188 -15.87 2.78 7.22
N THR A 189 -14.54 2.87 7.29
CA THR A 189 -13.66 1.73 6.96
C THR A 189 -13.86 0.56 7.92
N MET A 190 -13.98 0.84 9.22
CA MET A 190 -14.17 -0.22 10.22
C MET A 190 -15.48 -0.98 9.98
N VAL A 191 -16.57 -0.26 9.71
CA VAL A 191 -17.87 -0.85 9.39
C VAL A 191 -17.79 -1.67 8.10
N GLY A 192 -17.11 -1.15 7.08
CA GLY A 192 -16.87 -1.88 5.84
C GLY A 192 -16.14 -3.20 6.07
N GLU A 193 -14.94 -3.16 6.64
CA GLU A 193 -14.10 -4.35 6.83
C GLU A 193 -14.77 -5.37 7.75
N TYR A 194 -15.49 -4.92 8.78
CA TYR A 194 -16.31 -5.79 9.61
C TYR A 194 -17.39 -6.50 8.79
N SER A 195 -18.15 -5.76 7.98
CA SER A 195 -19.21 -6.32 7.13
C SER A 195 -18.67 -7.40 6.18
N LEU A 196 -17.50 -7.16 5.58
CA LEU A 196 -16.86 -8.13 4.69
C LEU A 196 -16.52 -9.44 5.40
N LEU A 197 -15.96 -9.37 6.62
CA LEU A 197 -15.60 -10.58 7.38
C LEU A 197 -16.84 -11.31 7.89
N SER A 198 -17.79 -10.60 8.50
CA SER A 198 -19.02 -11.20 9.02
C SER A 198 -19.86 -11.82 7.91
N PHE A 199 -20.04 -11.11 6.79
CA PHE A 199 -20.79 -11.65 5.66
C PHE A 199 -20.01 -12.76 4.95
N GLY A 200 -18.69 -12.62 4.79
CA GLY A 200 -17.85 -13.64 4.16
C GLY A 200 -17.83 -14.98 4.90
N THR A 201 -17.99 -14.97 6.22
CA THR A 201 -18.03 -16.19 7.04
C THR A 201 -19.44 -16.79 7.13
N THR A 202 -20.48 -15.96 7.16
CA THR A 202 -21.89 -16.42 7.31
C THR A 202 -22.59 -16.73 5.99
N ILE A 203 -22.08 -16.27 4.84
CA ILE A 203 -22.76 -16.41 3.54
C ILE A 203 -22.91 -17.87 3.09
N VAL A 204 -21.94 -18.74 3.44
CA VAL A 204 -22.01 -20.17 3.13
C VAL A 204 -23.10 -20.82 3.96
N ASP A 205 -23.14 -20.53 5.26
CA ASP A 205 -24.17 -21.03 6.17
C ASP A 205 -25.57 -20.55 5.74
N PHE A 206 -25.69 -19.29 5.32
CA PHE A 206 -26.93 -18.74 4.77
C PHE A 206 -27.38 -19.47 3.50
N ALA A 207 -26.46 -19.75 2.58
CA ALA A 207 -26.75 -20.47 1.35
C ALA A 207 -27.19 -21.91 1.64
N VAL A 208 -26.48 -22.62 2.53
CA VAL A 208 -26.83 -23.96 2.97
C VAL A 208 -28.18 -23.98 3.68
N GLY A 209 -28.47 -22.96 4.52
CA GLY A 209 -29.75 -22.79 5.19
C GLY A 209 -30.94 -22.59 4.23
N LYS A 210 -30.70 -22.05 3.03
CA LYS A 210 -31.71 -21.97 1.96
C LYS A 210 -31.85 -23.26 1.12
N GLY A 211 -31.13 -24.33 1.48
CA GLY A 211 -31.16 -25.62 0.78
C GLY A 211 -30.21 -25.69 -0.43
N ILE A 212 -29.25 -24.76 -0.57
CA ILE A 212 -28.26 -24.80 -1.64
C ILE A 212 -27.17 -25.84 -1.30
N ALA A 213 -26.81 -26.67 -2.27
CA ALA A 213 -25.74 -27.65 -2.11
C ALA A 213 -24.40 -26.98 -1.70
N LEU A 214 -23.71 -27.58 -0.73
CA LEU A 214 -22.48 -27.05 -0.14
C LEU A 214 -21.41 -26.70 -1.19
N ASN A 215 -21.23 -27.56 -2.20
CA ASN A 215 -20.35 -27.31 -3.35
C ASN A 215 -20.61 -25.93 -3.99
N ILE A 216 -21.87 -25.60 -4.24
CA ILE A 216 -22.23 -24.35 -4.90
C ILE A 216 -22.14 -23.17 -3.93
N ALA A 217 -22.42 -23.39 -2.64
CA ALA A 217 -22.22 -22.38 -1.61
C ALA A 217 -20.75 -21.99 -1.44
N MET A 218 -19.81 -22.92 -1.59
CA MET A 218 -18.37 -22.62 -1.56
C MET A 218 -17.95 -21.65 -2.67
N ASN A 219 -18.62 -21.68 -3.84
CA ASN A 219 -18.33 -20.74 -4.92
C ASN A 219 -18.61 -19.27 -4.53
N LEU A 220 -19.51 -19.02 -3.57
CA LEU A 220 -19.77 -17.67 -3.05
C LEU A 220 -18.54 -17.05 -2.38
N VAL A 221 -17.72 -17.89 -1.73
CA VAL A 221 -16.46 -17.46 -1.12
C VAL A 221 -15.47 -17.05 -2.21
N THR A 222 -15.29 -17.88 -3.24
CA THR A 222 -14.41 -17.58 -4.38
C THR A 222 -14.86 -16.33 -5.14
N SER A 223 -16.17 -16.15 -5.31
CA SER A 223 -16.75 -14.96 -5.97
C SER A 223 -16.49 -13.66 -5.22
N THR A 224 -16.24 -13.72 -3.91
CA THR A 224 -15.79 -12.55 -3.13
C THR A 224 -14.49 -12.00 -3.69
N SER A 225 -13.52 -12.86 -3.98
CA SER A 225 -12.22 -12.43 -4.51
C SER A 225 -12.34 -11.92 -5.94
N VAL A 226 -13.22 -12.53 -6.75
CA VAL A 226 -13.53 -12.04 -8.11
C VAL A 226 -14.12 -10.63 -8.07
N GLY A 227 -15.09 -10.37 -7.20
CA GLY A 227 -15.65 -9.03 -7.05
C GLY A 227 -14.59 -8.04 -6.59
N GLN A 228 -13.77 -8.38 -5.59
CA GLN A 228 -12.65 -7.54 -5.15
C GLN A 228 -11.69 -7.20 -6.29
N LEU A 229 -11.38 -8.14 -7.18
CA LEU A 229 -10.56 -7.88 -8.37
C LEU A 229 -11.24 -6.90 -9.33
N ILE A 230 -12.53 -7.08 -9.61
CA ILE A 230 -13.30 -6.19 -10.48
C ILE A 230 -13.27 -4.76 -9.94
N GLY A 231 -13.54 -4.59 -8.64
CA GLY A 231 -13.48 -3.28 -7.99
C GLY A 231 -12.09 -2.63 -8.10
N ARG A 232 -11.03 -3.42 -7.95
CA ARG A 232 -9.64 -2.94 -7.98
C ARG A 232 -9.13 -2.64 -9.40
N LEU A 233 -9.55 -3.44 -10.39
CA LEU A 233 -9.08 -3.33 -11.77
C LEU A 233 -9.84 -2.28 -12.58
N PHE A 234 -11.14 -2.11 -12.33
CA PHE A 234 -11.99 -1.21 -13.11
C PHE A 234 -12.34 0.07 -12.35
N LEU A 235 -12.82 -0.02 -11.10
CA LEU A 235 -13.31 1.16 -10.38
C LEU A 235 -12.18 2.06 -9.87
N VAL A 236 -11.03 1.50 -9.49
CA VAL A 236 -9.90 2.29 -8.99
C VAL A 236 -9.26 3.15 -10.11
N PRO A 237 -8.91 2.61 -11.30
CA PRO A 237 -8.43 3.45 -12.40
C PRO A 237 -9.47 4.47 -12.85
N LEU A 238 -10.75 4.10 -12.83
CA LEU A 238 -11.84 5.05 -13.13
C LEU A 238 -11.86 6.22 -12.15
N SER A 239 -11.61 5.97 -10.86
CA SER A 239 -11.50 7.05 -9.85
C SER A 239 -10.25 7.92 -9.98
N ASP A 240 -9.19 7.39 -10.60
CA ASP A 240 -7.98 8.17 -10.90
C ASP A 240 -8.19 9.12 -12.09
N LEU A 241 -9.14 8.83 -12.98
CA LEU A 241 -9.53 9.73 -14.09
C LEU A 241 -10.36 10.93 -13.61
N CYS A 242 -11.07 10.81 -12.47
CA CYS A 242 -11.91 11.88 -11.93
C CYS A 242 -11.57 12.21 -10.46
N PRO A 243 -10.45 12.92 -10.21
CA PRO A 243 -9.99 13.22 -8.85
C PRO A 243 -10.99 14.00 -7.99
N ALA A 244 -11.79 14.88 -8.60
CA ALA A 244 -12.79 15.69 -7.90
C ALA A 244 -13.97 14.86 -7.35
N SER A 245 -14.19 13.64 -7.86
CA SER A 245 -15.31 12.77 -7.46
C SER A 245 -14.91 11.73 -6.40
N ARG A 246 -13.66 11.73 -5.90
CA ARG A 246 -13.17 10.64 -5.02
C ARG A 246 -13.95 10.49 -3.71
N TRP A 247 -14.30 11.60 -3.05
CA TRP A 247 -15.09 11.60 -1.82
C TRP A 247 -16.52 11.08 -2.02
N PRO A 248 -17.32 11.61 -2.97
CA PRO A 248 -18.65 11.06 -3.21
C PRO A 248 -18.59 9.62 -3.71
N LEU A 249 -17.60 9.25 -4.52
CA LEU A 249 -17.45 7.87 -5.00
C LEU A 249 -17.19 6.88 -3.84
N TYR A 250 -16.35 7.28 -2.89
CA TYR A 250 -16.12 6.53 -1.66
C TYR A 250 -17.39 6.42 -0.79
N ALA A 251 -18.16 7.50 -0.65
CA ALA A 251 -19.44 7.44 0.06
C ALA A 251 -20.46 6.52 -0.65
N THR A 252 -20.59 6.62 -1.97
CA THR A 252 -21.49 5.78 -2.76
C THR A 252 -21.13 4.30 -2.68
N SER A 253 -19.85 3.95 -2.55
CA SER A 253 -19.46 2.55 -2.36
C SER A 253 -19.99 1.95 -1.06
N TYR A 254 -20.03 2.71 0.05
CA TYR A 254 -20.62 2.21 1.30
C TYR A 254 -22.14 2.11 1.24
N VAL A 255 -22.80 3.05 0.57
CA VAL A 255 -24.24 2.95 0.32
C VAL A 255 -24.55 1.70 -0.49
N LEU A 256 -23.76 1.42 -1.54
CA LEU A 256 -23.93 0.23 -2.36
C LEU A 256 -23.70 -1.06 -1.57
N ILE A 257 -22.66 -1.12 -0.73
CA ILE A 257 -22.41 -2.25 0.19
C ILE A 257 -23.63 -2.48 1.09
N ALA A 258 -24.14 -1.43 1.74
CA ALA A 258 -25.28 -1.52 2.64
C ALA A 258 -26.55 -2.00 1.92
N LEU A 259 -26.82 -1.47 0.72
CA LEU A 259 -27.96 -1.88 -0.09
C LEU A 259 -27.86 -3.34 -0.53
N CYS A 260 -26.68 -3.82 -0.92
CA CYS A 260 -26.47 -5.22 -1.29
C CYS A 260 -26.71 -6.17 -0.11
N ILE A 261 -26.23 -5.82 1.09
CA ILE A 261 -26.45 -6.63 2.29
C ILE A 261 -27.94 -6.65 2.65
N LEU A 262 -28.62 -5.50 2.59
CA LEU A 262 -30.07 -5.42 2.83
C LEU A 262 -30.90 -6.19 1.80
N ALA A 263 -30.46 -6.26 0.55
CA ALA A 263 -31.14 -7.00 -0.52
C ALA A 263 -30.98 -8.53 -0.41
N THR A 264 -29.88 -9.00 0.20
CA THR A 264 -29.53 -10.43 0.33
C THR A 264 -30.66 -11.32 0.90
N PRO A 265 -31.33 -10.99 2.01
CA PRO A 265 -32.37 -11.85 2.58
C PRO A 265 -33.56 -12.06 1.63
N TYR A 266 -33.94 -11.03 0.86
CA TYR A 266 -35.11 -11.04 -0.02
C TYR A 266 -34.94 -11.91 -1.28
N VAL A 267 -33.71 -12.25 -1.63
CA VAL A 267 -33.41 -12.98 -2.86
C VAL A 267 -33.28 -14.48 -2.61
N GLY A 268 -34.08 -15.29 -3.29
CA GLY A 268 -34.06 -16.76 -3.18
C GLY A 268 -33.23 -17.49 -4.24
N THR A 269 -32.88 -16.83 -5.35
CA THR A 269 -32.17 -17.48 -6.45
C THR A 269 -30.66 -17.39 -6.27
N ILE A 270 -29.97 -18.49 -6.55
CA ILE A 270 -28.51 -18.59 -6.37
C ILE A 270 -27.74 -17.57 -7.22
N GLY A 271 -28.19 -17.33 -8.46
CA GLY A 271 -27.57 -16.36 -9.36
C GLY A 271 -27.66 -14.92 -8.83
N ALA A 272 -28.75 -14.57 -8.17
CA ALA A 272 -28.91 -13.22 -7.63
C ALA A 272 -28.18 -13.05 -6.27
N ILE A 273 -28.09 -14.09 -5.44
CA ILE A 273 -27.20 -14.09 -4.26
C ILE A 273 -25.74 -13.91 -4.71
N LEU A 274 -25.33 -14.62 -5.76
CA LEU A 274 -24.00 -14.51 -6.35
C LEU A 274 -23.73 -13.09 -6.88
N ALA A 275 -24.68 -12.52 -7.63
CA ALA A 275 -24.55 -11.18 -8.19
C ALA A 275 -24.46 -10.10 -7.09
N LEU A 276 -25.29 -10.19 -6.06
CA LEU A 276 -25.22 -9.29 -4.90
C LEU A 276 -23.88 -9.42 -4.18
N ARG A 277 -23.35 -10.64 -4.04
CA ARG A 277 -22.04 -10.88 -3.43
C ARG A 277 -20.89 -10.28 -4.24
N VAL A 278 -20.93 -10.40 -5.57
CA VAL A 278 -19.92 -9.80 -6.44
C VAL A 278 -19.99 -8.26 -6.39
N ALA A 279 -21.19 -7.69 -6.38
CA ALA A 279 -21.38 -6.24 -6.33
C ALA A 279 -20.89 -5.61 -5.01
N GLU A 280 -21.23 -6.22 -3.87
CA GLU A 280 -20.75 -5.77 -2.56
C GLU A 280 -19.23 -5.90 -2.45
N SER A 281 -18.65 -7.05 -2.85
CA SER A 281 -17.21 -7.26 -2.77
C SER A 281 -16.41 -6.39 -3.76
N ALA A 282 -16.98 -6.03 -4.91
CA ALA A 282 -16.38 -5.05 -5.82
C ALA A 282 -16.35 -3.64 -5.21
N SER A 283 -17.45 -3.22 -4.60
CA SER A 283 -17.54 -1.94 -3.90
C SER A 283 -16.55 -1.85 -2.74
N GLN A 284 -16.41 -2.95 -1.99
CA GLN A 284 -15.44 -3.08 -0.91
C GLN A 284 -13.99 -3.05 -1.43
N GLY A 285 -13.71 -3.76 -2.53
CA GLY A 285 -12.39 -3.79 -3.17
C GLY A 285 -11.92 -2.39 -3.62
N PHE A 286 -12.86 -1.59 -4.11
CA PHE A 286 -12.68 -0.18 -4.44
C PHE A 286 -12.40 0.67 -3.18
N ALA A 287 -13.28 0.61 -2.18
CA ALA A 287 -13.16 1.39 -0.94
C ALA A 287 -11.83 1.16 -0.22
N ALA A 288 -11.38 -0.10 -0.13
CA ALA A 288 -10.11 -0.47 0.49
C ALA A 288 -8.89 0.15 -0.20
N SER A 289 -8.94 0.29 -1.53
CA SER A 289 -7.84 0.84 -2.33
C SER A 289 -7.80 2.36 -2.28
N VAL A 290 -8.97 3.02 -2.33
CA VAL A 290 -9.07 4.48 -2.31
C VAL A 290 -8.79 5.07 -0.94
N ARG A 291 -9.08 4.36 0.15
CA ARG A 291 -8.81 4.82 1.53
C ARG A 291 -7.37 5.29 1.73
N GLY A 292 -6.39 4.52 1.26
CA GLY A 292 -4.96 4.87 1.41
C GLY A 292 -4.62 6.19 0.71
N ILE A 293 -5.27 6.47 -0.42
CA ILE A 293 -5.11 7.70 -1.20
C ILE A 293 -5.78 8.87 -0.48
N LEU A 294 -7.00 8.68 0.02
CA LEU A 294 -7.74 9.72 0.76
C LEU A 294 -6.99 10.13 2.04
N LEU A 295 -6.45 9.17 2.79
CA LEU A 295 -5.63 9.46 3.96
C LEU A 295 -4.35 10.23 3.58
N ALA A 296 -3.72 9.87 2.46
CA ALA A 296 -2.55 10.59 1.96
C ALA A 296 -2.87 12.02 1.54
N GLN A 297 -4.07 12.27 0.98
CA GLN A 297 -4.53 13.60 0.59
C GLN A 297 -4.96 14.45 1.80
N LEU A 298 -5.55 13.84 2.82
CA LEU A 298 -6.05 14.54 4.00
C LEU A 298 -4.93 14.89 5.00
N LEU A 299 -3.96 13.99 5.19
CA LEU A 299 -3.01 14.06 6.32
C LEU A 299 -1.54 14.01 5.87
N GLY A 300 -1.28 13.90 4.57
CA GLY A 300 0.06 13.70 4.01
C GLY A 300 0.48 12.23 4.03
N VAL A 301 1.45 11.88 3.18
CA VAL A 301 1.91 10.50 2.98
C VAL A 301 2.56 9.92 4.24
N ASP A 302 3.17 10.76 5.07
CA ASP A 302 3.92 10.36 6.26
C ASP A 302 2.98 9.89 7.39
N ALA A 303 1.80 10.50 7.51
CA ALA A 303 0.79 10.11 8.48
C ALA A 303 0.01 8.84 8.10
N VAL A 304 0.06 8.39 6.84
CA VAL A 304 -0.73 7.24 6.36
C VAL A 304 -0.40 5.94 7.11
N ALA A 305 0.89 5.72 7.39
CA ALA A 305 1.35 4.55 8.14
C ALA A 305 0.81 4.56 9.57
N PHE A 306 0.91 5.71 10.24
CA PHE A 306 0.38 5.91 11.60
C PHE A 306 -1.14 5.70 11.63
N CYS A 307 -1.87 6.34 10.72
CA CYS A 307 -3.33 6.23 10.59
C CYS A 307 -3.79 4.79 10.36
N THR A 308 -3.11 4.06 9.49
CA THR A 308 -3.48 2.67 9.20
C THR A 308 -3.08 1.72 10.35
N GLY A 309 -2.02 2.05 11.10
CA GLY A 309 -1.68 1.36 12.34
C GLY A 309 -2.78 1.53 13.40
N LEU A 310 -3.25 2.77 13.62
CA LEU A 310 -4.34 3.08 14.54
C LEU A 310 -5.65 2.38 14.13
N PHE A 311 -5.99 2.42 12.84
CA PHE A 311 -7.11 1.64 12.28
C PHE A 311 -7.01 0.16 12.62
N GLY A 312 -5.85 -0.45 12.39
CA GLY A 312 -5.61 -1.86 12.67
C GLY A 312 -5.80 -2.18 14.15
N ALA A 313 -5.27 -1.34 15.04
CA ALA A 313 -5.46 -1.48 16.48
C ALA A 313 -6.94 -1.39 16.88
N ALA A 314 -7.70 -0.46 16.30
CA ALA A 314 -9.13 -0.31 16.53
C ALA A 314 -9.97 -1.49 16.00
N MET A 315 -9.51 -2.16 14.93
CA MET A 315 -10.19 -3.34 14.36
C MET A 315 -10.04 -4.62 15.20
N VAL A 316 -8.95 -4.78 15.96
CA VAL A 316 -8.68 -6.03 16.69
C VAL A 316 -9.85 -6.43 17.62
N PRO A 317 -10.40 -5.53 18.47
CA PRO A 317 -11.54 -5.87 19.32
C PRO A 317 -12.77 -6.29 18.51
N VAL A 318 -13.03 -5.61 17.39
CA VAL A 318 -14.17 -5.87 16.50
C VAL A 318 -14.07 -7.26 15.85
N TRP A 319 -12.86 -7.69 15.51
CA TRP A 319 -12.63 -9.05 15.01
C TRP A 319 -12.79 -10.12 16.08
N LEU A 320 -12.37 -9.84 17.32
CA LEU A 320 -12.54 -10.78 18.43
C LEU A 320 -14.02 -11.00 18.79
N THR A 321 -14.91 -10.02 18.51
CA THR A 321 -16.35 -10.19 18.69
C THR A 321 -17.02 -11.04 17.61
N ASN A 322 -16.44 -11.16 16.43
CA ASN A 322 -17.07 -11.82 15.28
C ASN A 322 -17.41 -13.31 15.54
N PRO A 323 -16.52 -14.14 16.13
CA PRO A 323 -16.85 -15.53 16.45
C PRO A 323 -18.00 -15.68 17.44
N ARG A 324 -18.20 -14.74 18.37
CA ARG A 324 -19.32 -14.79 19.33
C ARG A 324 -20.66 -14.59 18.62
N ILE A 325 -20.72 -13.61 17.71
CA ILE A 325 -21.94 -13.29 16.96
C ILE A 325 -22.29 -14.42 15.99
N ILE A 326 -21.29 -14.97 15.29
CA ILE A 326 -21.50 -16.10 14.37
C ILE A 326 -21.96 -17.34 15.15
N GLY A 327 -21.36 -17.59 16.32
CA GLY A 327 -21.77 -18.70 17.18
C GLY A 327 -23.26 -18.67 17.49
N GLU A 328 -23.82 -17.52 17.88
CA GLU A 328 -25.25 -17.39 18.18
C GLU A 328 -26.15 -17.61 16.96
N CYS A 329 -25.70 -17.23 15.76
CA CYS A 329 -26.48 -17.42 14.53
C CYS A 329 -26.49 -18.86 14.01
N THR A 330 -25.44 -19.65 14.26
CA THR A 330 -25.30 -21.01 13.70
C THR A 330 -25.95 -22.11 14.57
N PHE A 331 -26.33 -21.84 15.82
CA PHE A 331 -26.96 -22.83 16.72
C PHE A 331 -28.51 -22.77 16.78
N PRO A 332 -29.22 -23.09 15.69
CA PRO A 332 -30.51 -23.74 15.83
C PRO A 332 -30.59 -25.03 14.99
N VAL A 333 -29.52 -25.82 14.91
CA VAL A 333 -29.64 -27.21 14.45
C VAL A 333 -29.87 -28.09 15.68
N ARG A 334 -31.13 -28.09 16.16
CA ARG A 334 -31.60 -29.19 17.02
C ARG A 334 -31.56 -30.45 16.17
N TYR A 335 -30.61 -31.34 16.47
CA TYR A 335 -30.77 -32.75 16.16
C TYR A 335 -31.91 -33.27 17.03
N SER A 336 -33.08 -33.46 16.42
CA SER A 336 -34.22 -34.19 16.97
C SER A 336 -34.65 -35.22 15.96
#